data_AF-A0A7Y8IUX1-F1
#
_entry.id   AF-A0A7Y8IUX1-F1
#
_cell.length_a   1.000
_cell.length_b   1.000
_cell.length_c   1.000
_cell.angle_alpha   90.00
_cell.angle_beta   90.00
_cell.angle_gamma   90.00
#
_symmetry.space_group_name_H-M   'P 1'
#
loop_
_entity.id
_entity.type
_entity.pdbx_description
1 polymer ?
#
loop_
_entity_poly.entity_id
_entity_poly.type
_entity_poly.pdbx_seq_one_letter_code
_entity_poly.pdbx_strand_id
1 'polypeptide(L)'
;MTIPVIRNFKEVIESRDIDRMGKELYHFLTLYCGFIAHYDINGFKATYRAPRDFAEVFIRHFDKEHRYYNGTYACHQELYKDTGLTKAEIKNEFERIVDLHKHLISRWVKESLRKERYALYLKLKEEFEGSEHDDLPSHQERTERGF
;
A
#
# COMPACT_ATOMS: atom_id res chain seq x y z
N MET A 1 17.83 16.07 -17.62
CA MET A 1 17.65 16.50 -16.22
C MET A 1 16.38 15.85 -15.70
N THR A 2 16.43 15.09 -14.61
CA THR A 2 15.24 14.42 -14.07
C THR A 2 14.59 15.33 -13.03
N ILE A 3 13.37 15.78 -13.28
CA ILE A 3 12.65 16.69 -12.38
C ILE A 3 12.46 15.99 -11.02
N PRO A 4 12.75 16.66 -9.88
CA PRO A 4 12.73 16.04 -8.55
C PRO A 4 11.44 15.30 -8.23
N VAL A 5 10.28 15.87 -8.58
CA VAL A 5 8.96 15.27 -8.34
C VAL A 5 8.77 13.95 -9.10
N ILE A 6 9.20 13.89 -10.37
CA ILE A 6 9.16 12.69 -11.21
C ILE A 6 10.11 11.63 -10.69
N ARG A 7 11.32 12.03 -10.32
CA ARG A 7 12.31 11.10 -9.75
C ARG A 7 11.80 10.46 -8.46
N ASN A 8 11.25 11.26 -7.54
CA ASN A 8 10.75 10.73 -6.28
C ASN A 8 9.50 9.87 -6.47
N PHE A 9 8.61 10.22 -7.42
CA PHE A 9 7.47 9.37 -7.76
C PHE A 9 7.94 8.02 -8.29
N LYS A 10 8.88 8.03 -9.24
CA LYS A 10 9.49 6.82 -9.77
C LYS A 10 10.08 5.93 -8.68
N GLU A 11 10.80 6.52 -7.73
CA GLU A 11 11.36 5.79 -6.59
C GLU A 11 10.28 5.10 -5.74
N VAL A 12 9.20 5.81 -5.40
CA VAL A 12 8.05 5.24 -4.66
C VAL A 12 7.44 4.07 -5.43
N ILE A 13 7.27 4.20 -6.75
CA ILE A 13 6.68 3.17 -7.60
C ILE A 13 7.59 1.93 -7.72
N GLU A 14 8.89 2.11 -8.00
CA GLU A 14 9.83 1.01 -8.18
C GLU A 14 10.07 0.22 -6.88
N SER A 15 10.14 0.95 -5.76
CA SER A 15 10.30 0.35 -4.43
C SER A 15 9.00 -0.23 -3.86
N ARG A 16 7.82 0.19 -4.38
CA ARG A 16 6.50 -0.09 -3.78
C ARG A 16 6.43 0.37 -2.32
N ASP A 17 7.03 1.52 -2.03
CA ASP A 17 7.18 2.03 -0.68
C ASP A 17 6.79 3.51 -0.61
N ILE A 18 5.61 3.77 -0.04
CA ILE A 18 5.08 5.12 0.11
C ILE A 18 5.91 5.97 1.09
N ASP A 19 6.68 5.34 1.99
CA ASP A 19 7.46 6.07 2.98
C ASP A 19 8.64 6.82 2.35
N ARG A 20 9.04 6.44 1.14
CA ARG A 20 10.02 7.17 0.31
C ARG A 20 9.49 8.46 -0.29
N MET A 21 8.19 8.74 -0.15
CA MET A 21 7.61 9.99 -0.63
C MET A 21 8.18 11.20 0.12
N GLY A 22 8.71 12.15 -0.64
CA GLY A 22 9.15 13.46 -0.16
C GLY A 22 8.01 14.48 -0.15
N LYS A 23 8.25 15.59 0.55
CA LYS A 23 7.27 16.68 0.75
C LYS A 23 6.81 17.31 -0.57
N GLU A 24 7.72 17.47 -1.52
CA GLU A 24 7.38 18.05 -2.82
C GLU A 24 6.42 17.17 -3.62
N LEU A 25 6.66 15.85 -3.65
CA LEU A 25 5.75 14.91 -4.29
C LEU A 25 4.39 14.90 -3.61
N TYR A 26 4.36 14.83 -2.28
CA TYR A 26 3.13 14.90 -1.51
C TYR A 26 2.28 16.15 -1.84
N HIS A 27 2.91 17.34 -1.86
CA HIS A 27 2.21 18.56 -2.24
C HIS A 27 1.72 18.53 -3.69
N PHE A 28 2.53 18.02 -4.61
CA PHE A 28 2.12 17.91 -6.01
C PHE A 28 0.86 17.04 -6.15
N LEU A 29 0.85 15.89 -5.50
CA LEU A 29 -0.26 14.93 -5.56
C LEU A 29 -1.55 15.50 -4.98
N THR A 30 -1.45 16.20 -3.85
CA THR A 30 -2.60 16.77 -3.15
C THR A 30 -3.16 18.02 -3.84
N LEU A 31 -2.29 18.86 -4.39
CA LEU A 31 -2.72 20.09 -5.07
C LEU A 31 -3.17 19.86 -6.52
N TYR A 32 -2.54 18.92 -7.23
CA TYR A 32 -2.69 18.82 -8.70
C TYR A 32 -3.12 17.45 -9.21
N CYS A 33 -3.13 16.40 -8.38
CA CYS A 33 -3.56 15.06 -8.78
C CYS A 33 -4.85 14.58 -8.07
N GLY A 34 -5.54 15.49 -7.38
CA GLY A 34 -6.86 15.20 -6.81
C GLY A 34 -6.85 14.33 -5.55
N PHE A 35 -5.69 14.14 -4.93
CA PHE A 35 -5.62 13.39 -3.69
C PHE A 35 -6.07 14.24 -2.50
N ILE A 36 -6.77 13.60 -1.55
CA ILE A 36 -7.05 14.19 -0.25
C ILE A 36 -5.76 14.15 0.59
N ALA A 37 -5.46 15.26 1.28
CA ALA A 37 -4.22 15.43 2.03
C ALA A 37 -4.02 14.47 3.21
N HIS A 38 -5.09 13.83 3.71
CA HIS A 38 -5.09 12.99 4.93
C HIS A 38 -4.42 13.68 6.12
N TYR A 39 -4.86 14.92 6.42
CA TYR A 39 -4.29 15.83 7.42
C TYR A 39 -2.86 16.33 7.11
N ASP A 40 -1.90 15.42 6.94
CA ASP A 40 -0.51 15.72 6.59
C ASP A 40 0.14 14.56 5.80
N ILE A 41 1.44 14.71 5.49
CA ILE A 41 2.19 13.67 4.75
C ILE A 41 2.27 12.33 5.49
N ASN A 42 2.27 12.32 6.83
CA ASN A 42 2.36 11.08 7.59
C ASN A 42 1.01 10.35 7.56
N GLY A 43 -0.09 11.08 7.71
CA GLY A 43 -1.43 10.53 7.49
C GLY A 43 -1.60 10.00 6.08
N PHE A 44 -1.12 10.73 5.08
CA PHE A 44 -1.12 10.28 3.69
C PHE A 44 -0.35 8.96 3.49
N LYS A 45 0.88 8.89 4.01
CA LYS A 45 1.70 7.67 3.96
C LYS A 45 1.01 6.53 4.67
N ALA A 46 0.49 6.74 5.87
CA ALA A 46 -0.22 5.72 6.64
C ALA A 46 -1.42 5.15 5.86
N THR A 47 -2.21 6.02 5.20
CA THR A 47 -3.38 5.59 4.40
C THR A 47 -3.01 4.67 3.24
N TYR A 48 -1.87 4.89 2.59
CA TYR A 48 -1.49 4.15 1.37
C TYR A 48 -0.33 3.17 1.58
N ARG A 49 0.07 2.90 2.84
CA ARG A 49 1.21 2.03 3.16
C ARG A 49 0.91 0.56 2.89
N ALA A 50 -0.31 0.11 3.17
CA ALA A 50 -0.66 -1.29 2.99
C ALA A 50 -0.65 -1.67 1.51
N PRO A 51 -0.18 -2.88 1.13
CA PRO A 51 -0.07 -3.28 -0.27
C PRO A 51 -1.38 -3.14 -1.06
N ARG A 52 -2.50 -3.47 -0.42
CA ARG A 52 -3.83 -3.33 -1.01
C ARG A 52 -4.17 -1.87 -1.29
N ASP A 53 -4.03 -0.99 -0.32
CA ASP A 53 -4.37 0.43 -0.46
C ASP A 53 -3.44 1.15 -1.43
N PHE A 54 -2.16 0.76 -1.44
CA PHE A 54 -1.19 1.21 -2.44
C PHE A 54 -1.69 0.90 -3.86
N ALA A 55 -2.02 -0.35 -4.17
CA ALA A 55 -2.41 -0.71 -5.54
C ALA A 55 -3.85 -0.30 -5.91
N GLU A 56 -4.82 -0.53 -5.02
CA GLU A 56 -6.25 -0.35 -5.35
C GLU A 56 -6.72 1.10 -5.23
N VAL A 57 -6.04 1.91 -4.41
CA VAL A 57 -6.44 3.30 -4.14
C VAL A 57 -5.42 4.28 -4.68
N PHE A 58 -4.14 4.17 -4.31
CA PHE A 58 -3.12 5.13 -4.74
C PHE A 58 -2.83 5.01 -6.26
N ILE A 59 -2.43 3.83 -6.73
CA ILE A 59 -2.04 3.60 -8.13
C ILE A 59 -3.19 3.85 -9.10
N ARG A 60 -4.42 3.56 -8.69
CA ARG A 60 -5.65 3.79 -9.48
C ARG A 60 -5.78 5.21 -10.03
N HIS A 61 -5.24 6.23 -9.35
CA HIS A 61 -5.33 7.62 -9.82
C HIS A 61 -4.54 7.87 -11.12
N PHE A 62 -3.64 6.96 -11.48
CA PHE A 62 -2.74 7.07 -12.63
C PHE A 62 -2.94 5.95 -13.66
N ASP A 63 -3.77 4.95 -13.35
CA ASP A 63 -4.07 3.85 -14.25
C ASP A 63 -5.21 4.23 -15.19
N LYS A 64 -4.88 4.59 -16.44
CA LYS A 64 -5.84 5.03 -17.46
C LYS A 64 -6.83 3.94 -17.88
N GLU A 65 -6.48 2.67 -17.67
CA GLU A 65 -7.36 1.53 -17.99
C GLU A 65 -8.37 1.26 -16.87
N HIS A 66 -8.19 1.88 -15.70
CA HIS A 66 -9.09 1.66 -14.58
C HIS A 66 -10.44 2.33 -14.80
N ARG A 67 -11.54 1.63 -14.49
CA ARG A 67 -12.93 2.11 -14.69
C ARG A 67 -13.24 3.44 -13.96
N TYR A 68 -12.49 3.74 -12.91
CA TYR A 68 -12.62 4.95 -12.09
C TYR A 68 -11.53 5.98 -12.37
N TYR A 69 -10.76 5.80 -13.45
CA TYR A 69 -9.79 6.78 -13.89
C TYR A 69 -10.53 8.07 -14.23
N ASN A 70 -10.23 9.12 -13.46
CA ASN A 70 -10.80 10.43 -13.70
C ASN A 70 -9.75 11.30 -14.41
N GLY A 71 -9.74 11.21 -15.75
CA GLY A 71 -8.95 12.10 -16.60
C GLY A 71 -9.40 13.57 -16.55
N THR A 72 -10.50 13.87 -15.85
CA THR A 72 -11.18 15.18 -15.84
C THR A 72 -10.46 16.24 -15.00
N TYR A 73 -9.28 15.95 -14.44
CA TYR A 73 -8.34 17.02 -14.11
C TYR A 73 -7.73 17.50 -15.43
N ALA A 74 -8.52 18.29 -16.17
CA ALA A 74 -8.07 19.05 -17.33
C ALA A 74 -6.98 20.02 -16.88
N CYS A 75 -5.78 19.47 -16.76
CA CYS A 75 -4.48 20.05 -16.99
C CYS A 75 -4.40 21.55 -16.68
N HIS A 76 -3.89 21.85 -15.50
CA HIS A 76 -3.15 23.09 -15.29
C HIS A 76 -1.99 23.13 -16.29
N GLN A 77 -2.22 23.74 -17.46
CA GLN A 77 -1.21 24.05 -18.49
C GLN A 77 -0.17 25.05 -17.98
N GLU A 78 -0.33 25.52 -16.74
CA GLU A 78 0.65 26.28 -16.01
C GLU A 78 1.93 25.47 -15.81
N LEU A 79 3.06 26.16 -16.02
CA LEU A 79 4.38 25.63 -15.71
C LEU A 79 4.48 25.25 -14.23
N TYR A 80 5.16 24.14 -13.98
CA TYR A 80 5.55 23.75 -12.64
C TYR A 80 6.93 24.36 -12.33
N LYS A 81 6.92 25.45 -11.56
CA LYS A 81 8.14 26.20 -11.19
C LYS A 81 8.95 26.58 -12.46
N ASP A 82 10.27 26.47 -12.37
CA ASP A 82 11.26 26.72 -13.42
C ASP A 82 11.64 25.45 -14.21
N THR A 83 10.86 24.36 -14.09
CA THR A 83 11.21 23.07 -14.69
C THR A 83 11.02 23.00 -16.20
N GLY A 84 10.30 23.96 -16.78
CA GLY A 84 9.92 23.97 -18.19
C GLY A 84 8.82 22.96 -18.57
N LEU A 85 8.31 22.18 -17.62
CA LEU A 85 7.15 21.31 -17.83
C LEU A 85 5.91 21.89 -17.15
N THR A 86 4.77 21.65 -17.77
CA THR A 86 3.46 21.87 -17.19
C THR A 86 3.16 20.82 -16.12
N LYS A 87 2.26 21.15 -15.19
CA LYS A 87 1.76 20.18 -14.20
C LYS A 87 1.10 18.97 -14.89
N ALA A 88 0.48 19.20 -16.05
CA ALA A 88 -0.10 18.17 -16.89
C ALA A 88 0.94 17.19 -17.46
N GLU A 89 2.05 17.69 -18.00
CA GLU A 89 3.14 16.85 -18.51
C GLU A 89 3.78 16.01 -17.40
N ILE A 90 3.91 16.58 -16.19
CA ILE A 90 4.38 15.82 -15.02
C ILE A 90 3.40 14.69 -14.67
N LYS A 91 2.09 14.95 -14.68
CA LYS A 91 1.07 13.92 -14.43
C LYS A 91 1.08 12.83 -15.50
N ASN A 92 1.23 13.19 -16.77
CA ASN A 92 1.36 12.23 -17.87
C ASN A 92 2.58 11.31 -17.67
N GLU A 93 3.68 11.86 -17.13
CA GLU A 93 4.85 11.05 -16.81
C GLU A 93 4.60 10.10 -15.62
N PHE A 94 3.81 10.50 -14.62
CA PHE A 94 3.38 9.59 -13.55
C PHE A 94 2.54 8.43 -14.09
N GLU A 95 1.58 8.72 -14.98
CA GLU A 95 0.77 7.71 -15.66
C GLU A 95 1.64 6.74 -16.45
N ARG A 96 2.63 7.25 -17.19
CA ARG A 96 3.59 6.41 -17.93
C ARG A 96 4.41 5.51 -17.01
N ILE A 97 4.87 6.03 -15.88
CA ILE A 97 5.61 5.24 -14.88
C ILE A 97 4.72 4.14 -14.31
N VAL A 98 3.46 4.44 -14.00
CA VAL A 98 2.49 3.45 -13.49
C VAL A 98 2.19 2.39 -14.55
N ASP A 99 1.93 2.78 -15.80
CA ASP A 99 1.70 1.84 -16.90
C ASP A 99 2.84 0.83 -17.06
N LEU A 100 4.10 1.27 -16.89
CA LEU A 100 5.27 0.39 -16.95
C LEU A 100 5.34 -0.62 -15.78
N HIS A 101 4.88 -0.23 -14.59
CA HIS A 101 5.09 -1.00 -13.35
C HIS A 101 3.82 -1.69 -12.82
N LYS A 102 2.63 -1.40 -13.35
CA LYS A 102 1.34 -1.89 -12.81
C LYS A 102 1.27 -3.41 -12.69
N HIS A 103 1.89 -4.16 -13.60
CA HIS A 103 1.94 -5.61 -13.55
C HIS A 103 2.82 -6.13 -12.37
N LEU A 104 3.95 -5.48 -12.09
CA LEU A 104 4.83 -5.83 -10.97
C LEU A 104 4.16 -5.49 -9.64
N ILE A 105 3.50 -4.33 -9.56
CA ILE A 105 2.71 -3.94 -8.39
C ILE A 105 1.62 -4.97 -8.13
N SER A 106 0.85 -5.34 -9.16
CA SER A 106 -0.23 -6.33 -9.04
C SER A 106 0.29 -7.70 -8.56
N ARG A 107 1.44 -8.15 -9.05
CA ARG A 107 2.09 -9.39 -8.58
C ARG A 107 2.50 -9.27 -7.12
N TRP A 108 3.16 -8.17 -6.75
CA TRP A 108 3.61 -7.92 -5.38
C TRP A 108 2.46 -7.91 -4.37
N VAL A 109 1.31 -7.31 -4.70
CA VAL A 109 0.13 -7.34 -3.82
C VAL A 109 -0.39 -8.76 -3.64
N LYS A 110 -0.52 -9.53 -4.72
CA LYS A 110 -0.96 -10.94 -4.64
C LYS A 110 -0.06 -11.78 -3.74
N GLU A 111 1.25 -11.60 -3.86
CA GLU A 111 2.24 -12.29 -3.04
C GLU A 111 2.17 -11.86 -1.57
N SER A 112 2.04 -10.57 -1.30
CA SER A 112 1.94 -10.01 0.06
C SER A 112 0.70 -10.55 0.77
N LEU A 113 -0.47 -10.49 0.12
CA LEU A 113 -1.71 -11.04 0.65
C LEU A 113 -1.63 -12.57 0.85
N ARG A 114 -0.93 -13.29 -0.01
CA ARG A 114 -0.71 -14.73 0.17
C ARG A 114 0.11 -15.02 1.42
N LYS A 115 1.18 -14.25 1.66
CA LYS A 115 2.02 -14.38 2.85
C LYS A 115 1.25 -14.05 4.12
N GLU A 116 0.46 -12.98 4.11
CA GLU A 116 -0.40 -12.58 5.24
C GLU A 116 -1.41 -13.68 5.59
N ARG A 117 -2.14 -14.21 4.59
CA ARG A 117 -3.08 -15.31 4.81
C ARG A 117 -2.41 -16.56 5.35
N TYR A 118 -1.23 -16.89 4.85
CA TYR A 118 -0.47 -18.05 5.33
C TYR A 118 0.03 -17.85 6.77
N ALA A 119 0.51 -16.66 7.11
CA ALA A 119 0.91 -16.34 8.48
C ALA A 119 -0.27 -16.40 9.46
N LEU A 120 -1.45 -15.91 9.05
CA LEU A 120 -2.66 -16.03 9.85
C LEU A 120 -3.07 -17.49 10.06
N TYR A 121 -3.01 -18.30 9.00
CA TYR A 121 -3.29 -19.74 9.10
C TYR A 121 -2.36 -20.44 10.10
N LEU A 122 -1.06 -20.14 10.08
CA LEU A 122 -0.10 -20.72 11.02
C LEU A 122 -0.41 -20.34 12.47
N LYS A 123 -0.77 -19.08 12.74
CA LYS A 123 -1.18 -18.63 14.08
C LYS A 123 -2.43 -19.36 14.57
N LEU A 124 -3.46 -19.44 13.73
CA LEU A 124 -4.69 -20.15 14.08
C LEU A 124 -4.39 -21.63 14.34
N LYS A 125 -3.58 -22.27 13.49
CA LYS A 125 -3.17 -23.66 13.68
C LYS A 125 -2.51 -23.89 15.04
N GLU A 126 -1.58 -23.01 15.44
CA GLU A 126 -0.92 -23.06 16.75
C GLU A 126 -1.92 -22.87 17.91
N GLU A 127 -2.85 -21.93 17.79
CA GLU A 127 -3.90 -21.70 18.80
C GLU A 127 -4.82 -22.92 19.00
N PHE A 128 -5.16 -23.63 17.92
CA PHE A 128 -6.03 -24.82 17.98
C PHE A 128 -5.29 -26.12 18.35
N GLU A 129 -4.02 -26.26 17.99
CA GLU A 129 -3.21 -27.44 18.34
C GLU A 129 -2.54 -27.31 19.73
N GLY A 130 -2.40 -26.09 20.26
CA GLY A 130 -1.81 -25.80 21.57
C GLY A 130 -2.74 -25.99 22.78
N SER A 131 -3.99 -26.41 22.59
CA SER A 131 -5.00 -26.56 23.67
C SER A 131 -5.31 -28.00 24.08
N GLU A 132 -4.62 -29.02 23.56
CA GLU A 132 -4.94 -30.44 23.85
C GLU A 132 -4.17 -31.07 25.03
N HIS A 133 -3.49 -30.31 25.90
CA HIS A 133 -2.63 -30.93 26.93
C HIS A 133 -2.85 -30.60 28.41
N ASP A 134 -3.88 -29.84 28.80
CA ASP A 134 -4.07 -29.42 30.21
C ASP A 134 -5.37 -29.86 30.89
N ASP A 135 -6.10 -30.85 30.37
CA ASP A 135 -7.27 -31.43 31.07
C ASP A 135 -7.27 -32.96 31.06
N LEU A 136 -6.40 -33.57 31.87
CA LEU A 136 -6.64 -34.90 32.41
C LEU A 136 -6.52 -34.85 33.94
N PRO A 137 -7.63 -34.97 34.69
CA PRO A 137 -7.57 -35.02 36.14
C PRO A 137 -6.85 -36.30 36.57
N SER A 138 -5.84 -36.14 37.41
CA SER A 138 -5.17 -37.24 38.10
C SER A 138 -6.20 -37.95 38.99
N HIS A 139 -6.76 -39.06 38.51
CA HIS A 139 -7.46 -40.02 39.33
C HIS A 139 -6.45 -40.67 40.29
N GLN A 140 -6.22 -40.03 41.44
CA GLN A 140 -5.81 -40.74 42.65
C GLN A 140 -7.09 -41.27 43.30
N GLU A 141 -7.41 -42.53 43.01
CA GLU A 141 -8.41 -43.28 43.76
C GLU A 141 -7.97 -43.39 45.23
N ARG A 142 -8.82 -42.86 46.10
CA ARG A 142 -8.72 -42.98 47.56
C ARG A 142 -10.05 -43.50 48.07
N THR A 143 -10.13 -44.81 48.34
CA THR A 143 -11.12 -45.45 49.24
C THR A 143 -10.63 -46.89 49.48
N GLU A 144 -10.02 -47.25 50.60
CA GLU A 144 -10.51 -47.43 51.99
C GLU A 144 -11.14 -48.81 52.32
N ARG A 145 -10.61 -49.40 53.42
CA ARG A 145 -11.19 -50.38 54.37
C ARG A 145 -11.21 -51.87 53.96
N GLY A 146 -10.94 -52.83 54.85
CA GLY A 146 -10.74 -52.77 56.30
C GLY A 146 -10.45 -54.17 56.90
N PHE A 147 -10.00 -54.12 58.16
CA PHE A 147 -9.91 -55.16 59.20
C PHE A 147 -9.25 -56.51 58.90
#